data_AF-V9LE94-F1
#
_entry.id   AF-V9LE94-F1
#
_cell.length_a   1.000
_cell.length_b   1.000
_cell.length_c   1.000
_cell.angle_alpha   90.00
_cell.angle_beta   90.00
_cell.angle_gamma   90.00
#
_symmetry.space_group_name_H-M   'P 1'
#
loop_
_entity.id
_entity.type
_entity.pdbx_description
1 polymer ?
#
loop_
_entity_poly.entity_id
_entity_poly.type
_entity_poly.pdbx_seq_one_letter_code
_entity_poly.pdbx_strand_id
1 'polypeptide(L)'
;LGDASTMAQSQLFAWEAYEHGVDVHLQSDPTKLEMLHKSFIMKDEEFKKGQRESIIEKYGAQDYLEPPSRMLLLAQTEEYTEYSKHGFPIKGHLKAIAKSKYEEDVYVNNHTTIWGSYWKNGNWGYKCCHSFVKHSYCSDESGRKAQEIIDLMTSQESFPCVVKQHLTTKCSLEVSPSLSSAFPAEEEQLKKVDKLMRLDERKRPYNCMHDGKQSMEAEIEAYQIKR
;
A
#
# COMPACT_ATOMS: atom_id res chain seq x y z
N LEU A 1 -2.35 40.09 17.97
CA LEU A 1 -2.48 40.42 16.53
C LEU A 1 -3.65 39.61 16.01
N GLY A 2 -4.73 40.26 15.57
CA GLY A 2 -5.95 39.60 15.10
C GLY A 2 -6.19 39.77 13.59
N ASP A 3 -7.44 39.58 13.18
CA ASP A 3 -7.89 39.62 11.78
C ASP A 3 -7.71 40.98 11.08
N ALA A 4 -7.45 42.04 11.84
CA ALA A 4 -7.13 43.35 11.27
C ALA A 4 -5.87 43.30 10.36
N SER A 5 -4.89 42.45 10.71
CA SER A 5 -3.65 42.31 9.91
C SER A 5 -3.88 41.55 8.60
N THR A 6 -4.70 40.50 8.61
CA THR A 6 -5.04 39.72 7.42
C THR A 6 -5.96 40.50 6.49
N MET A 7 -6.88 41.30 7.03
CA MET A 7 -7.72 42.21 6.26
C MET A 7 -6.90 43.33 5.58
N ALA A 8 -5.87 43.85 6.26
CA ALA A 8 -4.97 44.83 5.64
C ALA A 8 -4.17 44.21 4.47
N GLN A 9 -3.71 42.96 4.63
CA GLN A 9 -3.01 42.24 3.55
C GLN A 9 -3.91 41.99 2.34
N SER A 10 -5.17 41.56 2.55
CA SER A 10 -6.11 41.35 1.45
C SER A 10 -6.48 42.67 0.76
N GLN A 11 -6.54 43.78 1.48
CA GLN A 11 -6.74 45.11 0.90
C GLN A 11 -5.57 45.53 0.00
N LEU A 12 -4.33 45.33 0.44
CA LEU A 12 -3.15 45.60 -0.38
C LEU A 12 -3.14 44.72 -1.64
N PHE A 13 -3.44 43.42 -1.50
CA PHE A 13 -3.58 42.51 -2.63
C PHE A 13 -4.65 42.96 -3.63
N ALA A 14 -5.79 43.47 -3.15
CA ALA A 14 -6.84 44.02 -4.02
C ALA A 14 -6.36 45.23 -4.82
N TRP A 15 -5.57 46.13 -4.22
CA TRP A 15 -4.98 47.28 -4.91
C TRP A 15 -3.95 46.86 -5.96
N GLU A 16 -3.05 45.94 -5.62
CA GLU A 16 -2.07 45.39 -6.57
C GLU A 16 -2.76 44.68 -7.75
N ALA A 17 -3.76 43.85 -7.47
CA ALA A 17 -4.54 43.16 -8.51
C ALA A 17 -5.23 44.16 -9.45
N TYR A 18 -5.77 45.25 -8.90
CA TYR A 18 -6.40 46.32 -9.69
C TYR A 18 -5.39 47.05 -10.59
N GLU A 19 -4.19 47.35 -10.09
CA GLU A 19 -3.10 47.92 -10.91
C GLU A 19 -2.68 46.98 -12.05
N HIS A 20 -2.72 45.66 -11.81
CA HIS A 20 -2.50 44.64 -12.82
C HIS A 20 -3.70 44.40 -13.75
N GLY A 21 -4.81 45.12 -13.57
CA GLY A 21 -6.01 45.06 -14.42
C GLY A 21 -7.00 43.95 -14.06
N VAL A 22 -6.83 43.28 -12.93
CA VAL A 22 -7.80 42.31 -12.39
C VAL A 22 -8.79 43.04 -11.50
N ASP A 23 -10.05 43.12 -11.93
CA ASP A 23 -11.11 43.78 -11.16
C ASP A 23 -11.60 42.87 -10.00
N VAL A 24 -11.11 43.19 -8.81
CA VAL A 24 -11.49 42.57 -7.54
C VAL A 24 -11.52 43.63 -6.43
N HIS A 25 -12.62 43.68 -5.69
CA HIS A 25 -12.80 44.65 -4.61
C HIS A 25 -13.11 43.95 -3.30
N LEU A 26 -12.47 44.39 -2.21
CA LEU A 26 -12.62 43.79 -0.88
C LEU A 26 -14.06 43.87 -0.35
N GLN A 27 -14.76 44.99 -0.58
CA GLN A 27 -16.13 45.18 -0.08
C GLN A 27 -17.19 44.58 -1.01
N SER A 28 -16.96 44.59 -2.33
CA SER A 28 -17.95 44.13 -3.31
C SER A 28 -17.91 42.62 -3.48
N ASP A 29 -16.69 42.06 -3.64
CA ASP A 29 -16.47 40.65 -3.96
C ASP A 29 -15.51 39.98 -2.95
N PRO A 30 -15.86 39.93 -1.65
CA PRO A 30 -14.95 39.44 -0.61
C PRO A 30 -14.54 37.98 -0.80
N THR A 31 -15.46 37.11 -1.25
CA THR A 31 -15.20 35.67 -1.42
C THR A 31 -14.28 35.37 -2.61
N LYS A 32 -14.46 36.07 -3.72
CA LYS A 32 -13.60 35.98 -4.91
C LYS A 32 -12.18 36.44 -4.57
N LEU A 33 -12.06 37.58 -3.90
CA LEU A 33 -10.76 38.12 -3.47
C LEU A 33 -10.06 37.14 -2.52
N GLU A 34 -10.77 36.58 -1.55
CA GLU A 34 -10.20 35.62 -0.59
C GLU A 34 -9.68 34.35 -1.28
N MET A 35 -10.46 33.80 -2.22
CA MET A 35 -10.05 32.62 -3.00
C MET A 35 -8.78 32.91 -3.81
N LEU A 36 -8.71 34.07 -4.46
CA LEU A 36 -7.53 34.49 -5.21
C LEU A 36 -6.33 34.73 -4.31
N HIS A 37 -6.51 35.40 -3.18
CA HIS A 37 -5.45 35.66 -2.20
C HIS A 37 -4.87 34.35 -1.64
N LYS A 38 -5.71 33.37 -1.30
CA LYS A 38 -5.25 32.02 -0.90
C LYS A 38 -4.41 31.36 -2.00
N SER A 39 -4.90 31.41 -3.24
CA SER A 39 -4.16 30.85 -4.39
C SER A 39 -2.83 31.59 -4.64
N PHE A 40 -2.79 32.89 -4.36
CA PHE A 40 -1.58 33.71 -4.46
C PHE A 40 -0.56 33.33 -3.40
N ILE A 41 -0.98 33.19 -2.12
CA ILE A 41 -0.09 32.73 -1.04
C ILE A 41 0.52 31.36 -1.38
N MET A 42 -0.29 30.42 -1.87
CA MET A 42 0.23 29.10 -2.27
C MET A 42 1.29 29.20 -3.36
N LYS A 43 1.05 30.02 -4.40
CA LYS A 43 2.03 30.25 -5.48
C LYS A 43 3.27 31.01 -5.02
N ASP A 44 3.13 31.96 -4.10
CA ASP A 44 4.26 32.68 -3.52
C ASP A 44 5.13 31.75 -2.66
N GLU A 45 4.53 30.84 -1.90
CA GLU A 45 5.28 29.80 -1.17
C GLU A 45 5.98 28.81 -2.12
N GLU A 46 5.34 28.40 -3.22
CA GLU A 46 5.97 27.60 -4.28
C GLU A 46 7.14 28.35 -4.94
N PHE A 47 6.96 29.65 -5.23
CA PHE A 47 7.99 30.49 -5.82
C PHE A 47 9.17 30.71 -4.86
N LYS A 48 8.91 30.95 -3.57
CA LYS A 48 9.94 31.01 -2.52
C LYS A 48 10.67 29.67 -2.39
N LYS A 49 9.96 28.54 -2.48
CA LYS A 49 10.57 27.22 -2.44
C LYS A 49 11.50 27.01 -3.63
N GLY A 50 11.06 27.33 -4.86
CA GLY A 50 11.90 27.25 -6.05
C GLY A 50 13.11 28.18 -6.01
N GLN A 51 12.95 29.39 -5.48
CA GLN A 51 14.08 30.29 -5.24
C GLN A 51 15.08 29.69 -4.23
N ARG A 52 14.60 29.17 -3.09
CA ARG A 52 15.44 28.50 -2.09
C ARG A 52 16.18 27.31 -2.70
N GLU A 53 15.49 26.44 -3.44
CA GLU A 53 16.07 25.29 -4.15
C GLU A 53 17.16 25.76 -5.14
N SER A 54 16.91 26.79 -5.96
CA SER A 54 17.90 27.33 -6.90
C SER A 54 19.15 27.91 -6.23
N ILE A 55 19.02 28.44 -5.01
CA ILE A 55 20.14 28.94 -4.21
C ILE A 55 20.91 27.75 -3.62
N ILE A 56 20.20 26.74 -3.12
CA ILE A 56 20.80 25.52 -2.57
C ILE A 56 21.63 24.79 -3.63
N GLU A 57 21.12 24.65 -4.86
CA GLU A 57 21.85 24.00 -5.96
C GLU A 57 23.13 24.75 -6.34
N LYS A 58 23.09 26.09 -6.38
CA LYS A 58 24.24 26.92 -6.74
C LYS A 58 25.35 26.92 -5.68
N TYR A 59 24.95 26.88 -4.41
CA TYR A 59 25.88 27.08 -3.29
C TYR A 59 26.06 25.83 -2.41
N GLY A 60 25.40 24.72 -2.73
CA GLY A 60 25.58 23.43 -2.05
C GLY A 60 25.15 23.43 -0.58
N ALA A 61 24.11 24.18 -0.22
CA ALA A 61 23.72 24.42 1.17
C ALA A 61 22.86 23.31 1.81
N GLN A 62 22.79 22.12 1.20
CA GLN A 62 21.86 21.06 1.62
C GLN A 62 22.17 20.56 3.05
N ASP A 63 23.45 20.40 3.38
CA ASP A 63 23.92 19.89 4.69
C ASP A 63 23.68 20.89 5.84
N TYR A 64 23.40 22.16 5.52
CA TYR A 64 23.22 23.24 6.50
C TYR A 64 21.74 23.60 6.75
N LEU A 65 20.80 22.96 6.06
CA LEU A 65 19.36 23.16 6.26
C LEU A 65 18.90 22.57 7.59
N GLU A 66 19.47 21.44 7.99
CA GLU A 66 19.19 20.80 9.26
C GLU A 66 20.14 21.39 10.31
N PRO A 67 19.62 22.19 11.27
CA PRO A 67 20.48 22.68 12.33
C PRO A 67 20.98 21.46 13.13
N PRO A 68 22.30 21.36 13.38
CA PRO A 68 22.82 20.37 14.31
C PRO A 68 22.08 20.48 15.65
N SER A 69 22.01 19.38 16.39
CA SER A 69 21.33 19.38 17.69
C SER A 69 21.82 20.54 18.56
N ARG A 70 20.91 21.19 19.30
CA ARG A 70 21.24 22.37 20.12
C ARG A 70 22.43 22.13 21.05
N MET A 71 22.58 20.91 21.56
CA MET A 71 23.71 20.49 22.39
C MET A 71 25.06 20.61 21.67
N LEU A 72 25.13 20.24 20.40
CA LEU A 72 26.34 20.37 19.58
C LEU A 72 26.65 21.84 19.28
N LEU A 73 25.63 22.67 19.03
CA LEU A 73 25.81 24.09 18.73
C LEU A 73 26.28 24.90 19.95
N LEU A 74 25.69 24.67 21.12
CA LEU A 74 26.00 25.44 22.34
C LEU A 74 27.15 24.84 23.17
N ALA A 75 27.66 23.66 22.80
CA ALA A 75 28.62 22.85 23.57
C ALA A 75 28.20 22.58 25.04
N GLN A 76 26.95 22.90 25.39
CA GLN A 76 26.39 22.70 26.72
C GLN A 76 25.86 21.28 26.83
N THR A 77 26.29 20.58 27.87
CA THR A 77 25.84 19.23 28.18
C THR A 77 24.56 19.22 29.02
N GLU A 78 24.10 20.39 29.49
CA GLU A 78 22.97 20.51 30.41
C GLU A 78 21.75 21.15 29.71
N GLU A 79 20.64 20.43 29.68
CA GLU A 79 19.36 20.94 29.20
C GLU A 79 18.49 21.36 30.39
N TYR A 80 18.25 22.66 30.52
CA TYR A 80 17.44 23.23 31.59
C TYR A 80 16.00 22.67 31.58
N THR A 81 15.58 22.11 32.72
CA THR A 81 14.26 21.50 32.91
C THR A 81 13.47 22.24 34.00
N GLU A 82 12.30 22.78 33.67
CA GLU A 82 11.42 23.46 34.62
C GLU A 82 10.41 22.48 35.20
N TYR A 83 10.28 22.43 36.53
CA TYR A 83 9.27 21.60 37.19
C TYR A 83 8.08 22.45 37.67
N SER A 84 6.88 21.94 37.46
CA SER A 84 5.67 22.40 38.14
C SER A 84 5.81 22.20 39.65
N LYS A 85 5.06 22.94 40.48
CA LYS A 85 4.93 22.72 41.93
C LYS A 85 4.60 21.27 42.31
N HIS A 86 4.00 20.52 41.39
CA HIS A 86 3.66 19.11 41.51
C HIS A 86 4.77 18.13 41.07
N GLY A 87 5.93 18.63 40.62
CA GLY A 87 7.08 17.82 40.17
C GLY A 87 6.99 17.29 38.73
N PHE A 88 6.04 17.76 37.93
CA PHE A 88 5.96 17.44 36.50
C PHE A 88 6.83 18.41 35.69
N PRO A 89 7.70 17.94 34.78
CA PRO A 89 8.46 18.82 33.90
C PRO A 89 7.50 19.55 32.95
N ILE A 90 7.56 20.87 32.92
CA ILE A 90 6.79 21.76 32.04
C ILE A 90 7.58 22.03 30.76
N LYS A 91 8.90 22.20 30.90
CA LYS A 91 9.84 22.52 29.81
C LYS A 91 11.09 21.67 30.00
N GLY A 92 11.60 21.07 28.92
CA GLY A 92 12.69 20.09 28.95
C GLY A 92 12.23 18.72 28.45
N HIS A 93 13.03 17.68 28.70
CA HIS A 93 12.68 16.32 28.28
C HIS A 93 11.42 15.81 29.00
N LEU A 94 10.43 15.42 28.21
CA LEU A 94 9.33 14.60 28.71
C LEU A 94 9.94 13.32 29.28
N LYS A 95 9.49 12.90 30.47
CA LYS A 95 9.94 11.64 31.07
C LYS A 95 9.81 10.54 30.02
N ALA A 96 10.91 9.83 29.75
CA ALA A 96 10.88 8.67 28.89
C ALA A 96 9.76 7.74 29.37
N ILE A 97 8.94 7.26 28.45
CA ILE A 97 7.88 6.29 28.76
C ILE A 97 8.58 5.11 29.43
N ALA A 98 8.14 4.78 30.64
CA ALA A 98 8.75 3.70 31.41
C ALA A 98 8.54 2.38 30.65
N LYS A 99 9.63 1.83 30.11
CA LYS A 99 9.65 0.50 29.49
C LYS A 99 9.84 -0.56 30.58
N SER A 100 9.24 -1.73 30.39
CA SER A 100 9.45 -2.86 31.29
C SER A 100 10.87 -3.44 31.13
N LYS A 101 11.23 -4.41 31.98
CA LYS A 101 12.54 -5.08 31.97
C LYS A 101 12.83 -5.82 30.64
N TYR A 102 11.79 -6.20 29.91
CA TYR A 102 11.90 -6.99 28.69
C TYR A 102 11.87 -6.08 27.46
N GLU A 103 12.49 -6.54 26.37
CA GLU A 103 12.46 -5.83 25.10
C GLU A 103 11.03 -5.79 24.55
N GLU A 104 10.42 -4.60 24.61
CA GLU A 104 9.13 -4.31 24.01
C GLU A 104 9.29 -4.03 22.50
N ASP A 105 8.21 -4.18 21.74
CA ASP A 105 8.16 -3.84 20.31
C ASP A 105 9.20 -4.55 19.42
N VAL A 106 9.62 -5.77 19.80
CA VAL A 106 10.44 -6.62 18.93
C VAL A 106 9.58 -7.22 17.83
N TYR A 107 9.68 -6.64 16.64
CA TYR A 107 8.99 -7.14 15.47
C TYR A 107 9.82 -8.19 14.74
N VAL A 108 9.25 -9.39 14.61
CA VAL A 108 9.87 -10.51 13.90
C VAL A 108 9.47 -10.44 12.42
N ASN A 109 10.39 -10.76 11.50
CA ASN A 109 10.12 -11.00 10.07
C ASN A 109 9.28 -9.91 9.37
N ASN A 110 9.65 -8.64 9.58
CA ASN A 110 9.08 -7.44 8.95
C ASN A 110 7.59 -7.20 9.23
N HIS A 111 7.06 -7.75 10.33
CA HIS A 111 5.74 -7.35 10.81
C HIS A 111 5.81 -5.96 11.46
N THR A 112 4.71 -5.20 11.45
CA THR A 112 4.63 -3.91 12.19
C THR A 112 3.96 -4.05 13.55
N THR A 113 3.55 -5.27 13.91
CA THR A 113 2.82 -5.58 15.13
C THR A 113 3.34 -6.87 15.74
N ILE A 114 3.30 -6.96 17.06
CA ILE A 114 3.77 -8.14 17.81
C ILE A 114 2.78 -9.30 17.61
N TRP A 115 3.28 -10.54 17.70
CA TRP A 115 2.44 -11.73 17.73
C TRP A 115 1.44 -11.70 18.90
N GLY A 116 0.18 -12.03 18.65
CA GLY A 116 -0.89 -11.93 19.65
C GLY A 116 -1.61 -10.58 19.67
N SER A 117 -1.23 -9.65 18.78
CA SER A 117 -1.96 -8.40 18.54
C SER A 117 -3.32 -8.62 17.86
N TYR A 118 -3.58 -9.81 17.31
CA TYR A 118 -4.82 -10.18 16.65
C TYR A 118 -5.35 -11.52 17.18
N TRP A 119 -6.67 -11.63 17.34
CA TRP A 119 -7.36 -12.84 17.79
C TRP A 119 -8.61 -13.06 16.96
N LYS A 120 -8.79 -14.27 16.46
CA LYS A 120 -9.99 -14.67 15.71
C LYS A 120 -10.17 -16.18 15.74
N ASN A 121 -11.42 -16.62 15.94
CA ASN A 121 -11.84 -18.03 15.92
C ASN A 121 -10.92 -18.97 16.73
N GLY A 122 -10.49 -18.56 17.92
CA GLY A 122 -9.64 -19.38 18.80
C GLY A 122 -8.14 -19.33 18.49
N ASN A 123 -7.72 -18.57 17.48
CA ASN A 123 -6.33 -18.47 17.05
C ASN A 123 -5.78 -17.05 17.27
N TRP A 124 -4.55 -16.98 17.80
CA TRP A 124 -3.76 -15.74 17.88
C TRP A 124 -2.99 -15.52 16.59
N GLY A 125 -2.82 -14.26 16.20
CA GLY A 125 -2.10 -13.86 15.01
C GLY A 125 -1.52 -12.45 15.07
N TYR A 126 -1.04 -11.98 13.93
CA TYR A 126 -0.52 -10.61 13.75
C TYR A 126 -1.60 -9.65 13.23
N LYS A 127 -1.70 -8.42 13.76
CA LYS A 127 -2.68 -7.40 13.33
C LYS A 127 -2.33 -6.77 11.97
N CYS A 128 -1.06 -6.69 11.60
CA CYS A 128 -0.64 -6.19 10.29
C CYS A 128 -1.21 -7.05 9.15
N CYS A 129 -0.98 -8.37 9.21
CA CYS A 129 -1.23 -9.28 8.10
C CYS A 129 -2.38 -10.30 8.34
N HIS A 130 -2.99 -10.31 9.54
CA HIS A 130 -3.99 -11.31 10.00
C HIS A 130 -3.52 -12.77 9.84
N SER A 131 -2.21 -13.01 9.81
CA SER A 131 -1.62 -14.35 9.75
C SER A 131 -1.67 -15.02 11.13
N PHE A 132 -2.11 -16.27 11.15
CA PHE A 132 -2.12 -17.16 12.33
C PHE A 132 -0.86 -18.05 12.41
N VAL A 133 0.19 -17.77 11.64
CA VAL A 133 1.45 -18.54 11.68
C VAL A 133 2.56 -17.69 12.29
N LYS A 134 3.06 -18.12 13.46
CA LYS A 134 4.13 -17.41 14.19
C LYS A 134 5.43 -17.48 13.39
N HIS A 135 6.13 -16.35 13.27
CA HIS A 135 7.36 -16.19 12.46
C HIS A 135 7.15 -16.35 10.94
N SER A 136 5.93 -16.24 10.42
CA SER A 136 5.75 -16.02 8.97
C SER A 136 6.29 -14.66 8.57
N TYR A 137 6.71 -14.47 7.32
CA TYR A 137 6.98 -13.14 6.77
C TYR A 137 5.67 -12.38 6.59
N CYS A 138 5.66 -11.04 6.79
CA CYS A 138 4.43 -10.29 6.57
C CYS A 138 4.03 -10.34 5.10
N SER A 139 2.75 -10.56 4.86
CA SER A 139 2.09 -10.54 3.54
C SER A 139 1.39 -9.20 3.27
N ASP A 140 1.77 -8.15 3.99
CA ASP A 140 1.15 -6.82 4.06
C ASP A 140 -0.39 -6.83 3.96
N GLU A 141 -0.96 -5.88 3.22
CA GLU A 141 -2.40 -5.70 3.03
C GLU A 141 -3.07 -6.88 2.31
N SER A 142 -2.30 -7.64 1.52
CA SER A 142 -2.78 -8.83 0.81
C SER A 142 -3.26 -9.90 1.80
N GLY A 143 -2.58 -10.04 2.94
CA GLY A 143 -3.00 -10.97 4.01
C GLY A 143 -4.35 -10.61 4.61
N ARG A 144 -4.65 -9.30 4.77
CA ARG A 144 -5.95 -8.84 5.28
C ARG A 144 -7.07 -9.14 4.31
N LYS A 145 -6.88 -8.79 3.03
CA LYS A 145 -7.87 -9.04 1.97
C LYS A 145 -8.17 -10.54 1.83
N ALA A 146 -7.14 -11.38 1.90
CA ALA A 146 -7.33 -12.84 1.87
C ALA A 146 -8.18 -13.33 3.05
N GLN A 147 -7.95 -12.81 4.26
CA GLN A 147 -8.74 -13.16 5.44
C GLN A 147 -10.19 -12.64 5.37
N GLU A 148 -10.41 -11.45 4.81
CA GLU A 148 -11.75 -10.92 4.55
C GLU A 148 -12.51 -11.80 3.54
N ILE A 149 -11.84 -12.25 2.46
CA ILE A 149 -12.43 -13.19 1.50
C ILE A 149 -12.78 -14.51 2.18
N ILE A 150 -11.87 -15.06 3.01
CA ILE A 150 -12.12 -16.28 3.77
C ILE A 150 -13.31 -16.09 4.73
N ASP A 151 -13.43 -14.94 5.38
CA ASP A 151 -14.57 -14.63 6.25
C ASP A 151 -15.88 -14.55 5.47
N LEU A 152 -15.87 -13.89 4.31
CA LEU A 152 -17.03 -13.83 3.43
C LEU A 152 -17.44 -15.23 2.95
N MET A 153 -16.48 -16.10 2.63
CA MET A 153 -16.73 -17.50 2.28
C MET A 153 -17.30 -18.30 3.45
N THR A 154 -16.74 -18.12 4.66
CA THR A 154 -17.18 -18.83 5.87
C THR A 154 -18.57 -18.37 6.33
N SER A 155 -18.91 -17.10 6.10
CA SER A 155 -20.23 -16.52 6.46
C SER A 155 -21.35 -16.97 5.53
N GLN A 156 -21.02 -17.42 4.32
CA GLN A 156 -22.01 -17.92 3.34
C GLN A 156 -22.35 -19.39 3.57
N GLU A 157 -21.55 -20.13 4.35
CA GLU A 157 -21.83 -21.52 4.72
C GLU A 157 -22.64 -21.62 6.02
N SER A 158 -23.89 -21.15 5.96
CA SER A 158 -24.91 -21.57 6.92
C SER A 158 -26.24 -21.83 6.22
N PHE A 159 -26.29 -22.82 5.31
CA PHE A 159 -27.54 -23.53 4.98
C PHE A 159 -27.27 -25.03 4.73
N PRO A 160 -28.14 -25.93 5.24
CA PRO A 160 -27.94 -27.37 5.20
C PRO A 160 -28.16 -27.95 3.79
N CYS A 161 -27.60 -29.14 3.57
CA CYS A 161 -27.83 -30.07 2.47
C CYS A 161 -29.21 -29.92 1.78
N VAL A 162 -29.21 -29.76 0.44
CA VAL A 162 -30.00 -30.54 -0.54
C VAL A 162 -29.79 -30.00 -1.98
N VAL A 163 -29.36 -30.92 -2.85
CA VAL A 163 -29.60 -31.05 -4.31
C VAL A 163 -29.18 -29.93 -5.27
N LYS A 164 -28.29 -30.33 -6.19
CA LYS A 164 -27.88 -29.72 -7.46
C LYS A 164 -28.99 -28.92 -8.14
N GLN A 165 -28.71 -27.67 -8.54
CA GLN A 165 -29.08 -27.15 -9.87
C GLN A 165 -28.00 -26.18 -10.38
N HIS A 166 -27.66 -26.38 -11.66
CA HIS A 166 -26.86 -25.48 -12.49
C HIS A 166 -27.43 -24.05 -12.46
N LEU A 167 -26.55 -23.04 -12.39
CA LEU A 167 -26.74 -21.79 -13.12
C LEU A 167 -25.38 -21.18 -13.46
N THR A 168 -25.22 -20.92 -14.75
CA THR A 168 -24.09 -20.29 -15.39
C THR A 168 -24.06 -18.80 -15.06
N THR A 169 -22.93 -18.28 -14.60
CA THR A 169 -22.66 -16.85 -14.63
C THR A 169 -21.28 -16.64 -15.23
N LYS A 170 -21.26 -16.10 -16.45
CA LYS A 170 -20.06 -15.72 -17.18
C LYS A 170 -19.40 -14.54 -16.45
N CYS A 171 -18.21 -14.76 -15.91
CA CYS A 171 -17.26 -13.70 -15.61
C CYS A 171 -16.20 -13.72 -16.71
N SER A 172 -16.24 -12.72 -17.60
CA SER A 172 -15.22 -12.53 -18.63
C SER A 172 -13.90 -12.13 -17.99
N LEU A 173 -12.98 -13.07 -17.92
CA LEU A 173 -11.54 -12.78 -17.87
C LEU A 173 -11.02 -13.01 -19.29
N GLU A 174 -10.44 -11.97 -19.87
CA GLU A 174 -9.76 -12.01 -21.16
C GLU A 174 -8.55 -12.95 -21.03
N VAL A 175 -8.74 -14.21 -21.40
CA VAL A 175 -7.68 -15.23 -21.38
C VAL A 175 -6.93 -15.16 -22.71
N SER A 176 -5.61 -15.05 -22.63
CA SER A 176 -4.70 -15.00 -23.79
C SER A 176 -4.95 -16.14 -24.80
N PRO A 177 -4.72 -15.93 -26.11
CA PRO A 177 -5.11 -16.87 -27.18
C PRO A 177 -4.48 -18.27 -27.09
N SER A 178 -3.38 -18.41 -26.34
CA SER A 178 -2.68 -19.68 -26.17
C SER A 178 -3.44 -20.68 -25.27
N LEU A 179 -4.24 -20.19 -24.32
CA LEU A 179 -4.91 -21.04 -23.33
C LEU A 179 -6.30 -21.50 -23.79
N SER A 180 -6.99 -20.75 -24.66
CA SER A 180 -8.33 -21.12 -25.14
C SER A 180 -8.36 -22.41 -25.98
N SER A 181 -7.24 -22.74 -26.65
CA SER A 181 -7.08 -23.96 -27.42
C SER A 181 -6.59 -25.17 -26.58
N ALA A 182 -6.02 -24.92 -25.40
CA ALA A 182 -5.49 -25.96 -24.51
C ALA A 182 -6.60 -26.73 -23.76
N PHE A 183 -7.62 -26.02 -23.26
CA PHE A 183 -8.73 -26.62 -22.52
C PHE A 183 -9.52 -27.71 -23.28
N PRO A 184 -9.93 -27.51 -24.56
CA PRO A 184 -10.64 -28.56 -25.28
C PRO A 184 -9.77 -29.79 -25.59
N ALA A 185 -8.46 -29.60 -25.80
CA ALA A 185 -7.53 -30.70 -26.02
C ALA A 185 -7.35 -31.58 -24.77
N GLU A 186 -7.27 -30.95 -23.59
CA GLU A 186 -7.17 -31.66 -22.30
C GLU A 186 -8.46 -32.42 -21.97
N GLU A 187 -9.63 -31.82 -22.22
CA GLU A 187 -10.91 -32.51 -22.04
C GLU A 187 -11.03 -33.78 -22.90
N GLU A 188 -10.56 -33.74 -24.15
CA GLU A 188 -10.56 -34.92 -25.02
C GLU A 188 -9.59 -36.01 -24.52
N GLN A 189 -8.44 -35.62 -23.98
CA GLN A 189 -7.50 -36.56 -23.36
C GLN A 189 -8.13 -37.24 -22.14
N LEU A 190 -8.77 -36.48 -21.26
CA LEU A 190 -9.47 -37.02 -20.10
C LEU A 190 -10.59 -37.97 -20.52
N LYS A 191 -11.40 -37.61 -21.52
CA LYS A 191 -12.44 -38.49 -22.08
C LYS A 191 -11.87 -39.78 -22.67
N LYS A 192 -10.70 -39.72 -23.33
CA LYS A 192 -9.98 -40.90 -23.86
C LYS A 192 -9.46 -41.78 -22.73
N VAL A 193 -8.86 -41.20 -21.68
CA VAL A 193 -8.38 -41.93 -20.50
C VAL A 193 -9.54 -42.61 -19.76
N ASP A 194 -10.64 -41.90 -19.53
CA ASP A 194 -11.85 -42.44 -18.90
C ASP A 194 -12.43 -43.61 -19.69
N LYS A 195 -12.52 -43.46 -21.02
CA LYS A 195 -12.97 -44.54 -21.91
C LYS A 195 -12.02 -45.74 -21.86
N LEU A 196 -10.72 -45.51 -21.73
CA LEU A 196 -9.71 -46.55 -21.58
C LEU A 196 -9.78 -47.24 -20.21
N MET A 197 -10.12 -46.52 -19.14
CA MET A 197 -10.27 -47.04 -17.76
C MET A 197 -11.56 -47.86 -17.59
N ARG A 198 -12.59 -47.59 -18.40
CA ARG A 198 -13.85 -48.36 -18.40
C ARG A 198 -13.79 -49.70 -19.14
N LEU A 199 -12.74 -49.96 -19.91
CA LEU A 199 -12.56 -51.24 -20.60
C LEU A 199 -11.85 -52.25 -19.69
N ASP A 200 -12.27 -53.51 -19.74
CA ASP A 200 -11.61 -54.61 -19.01
C ASP A 200 -10.11 -54.68 -19.33
N GLU A 201 -9.29 -54.97 -18.33
CA GLU A 201 -7.83 -54.96 -18.42
C GLU A 201 -7.26 -55.84 -19.55
N ARG A 202 -7.94 -56.96 -19.89
CA ARG A 202 -7.56 -57.85 -21.00
C ARG A 202 -7.84 -57.28 -22.40
N LYS A 203 -8.75 -56.31 -22.51
CA LYS A 203 -9.14 -55.65 -23.77
C LYS A 203 -8.47 -54.28 -23.93
N ARG A 204 -7.78 -53.79 -22.90
CA ARG A 204 -7.01 -52.55 -22.96
C ARG A 204 -5.80 -52.75 -23.89
N PRO A 205 -5.60 -51.88 -24.90
CA PRO A 205 -4.44 -52.02 -25.79
C PRO A 205 -3.16 -51.90 -24.96
N TYR A 206 -2.29 -52.90 -25.07
CA TYR A 206 -1.00 -52.92 -24.39
C TYR A 206 -0.11 -51.86 -25.03
N ASN A 207 0.11 -50.73 -24.34
CA ASN A 207 1.00 -49.71 -24.87
C ASN A 207 2.45 -50.14 -24.65
N CYS A 208 3.04 -50.82 -25.64
CA CYS A 208 4.47 -51.07 -25.70
C CYS A 208 5.13 -50.06 -26.65
N MET A 209 5.70 -49.01 -26.07
CA MET A 209 6.96 -48.39 -26.51
C MET A 209 7.08 -48.00 -28.01
N HIS A 210 6.16 -47.23 -28.59
CA HIS A 210 6.43 -46.63 -29.91
C HIS A 210 6.04 -45.17 -30.16
N ASP A 211 5.59 -44.42 -29.15
CA ASP A 211 5.21 -43.01 -29.33
C ASP A 211 6.28 -41.99 -28.88
N GLY A 212 7.54 -42.41 -28.72
CA GLY A 212 8.65 -41.50 -28.40
C GLY A 212 9.14 -40.64 -29.58
N LYS A 213 8.65 -40.89 -30.82
CA LYS A 213 9.06 -40.10 -31.99
C LYS A 213 8.31 -38.77 -32.10
N GLN A 214 7.03 -38.74 -31.74
CA GLN A 214 6.19 -37.54 -31.88
C GLN A 214 6.64 -36.41 -30.93
N SER A 215 7.17 -36.74 -29.75
CA SER A 215 7.70 -35.75 -28.81
C SER A 215 9.03 -35.14 -29.30
N MET A 216 9.93 -35.96 -29.87
CA MET A 216 11.22 -35.48 -30.40
C MET A 216 11.06 -34.56 -31.62
N GLU A 217 10.12 -34.86 -32.51
CA GLU A 217 9.91 -34.07 -33.73
C GLU A 217 9.35 -32.67 -33.44
N ALA A 218 8.39 -32.59 -32.52
CA ALA A 218 7.81 -31.31 -32.08
C ALA A 218 8.84 -30.42 -31.34
N GLU A 219 9.75 -31.02 -30.56
CA GLU A 219 10.85 -30.30 -29.92
C GLU A 219 11.89 -29.78 -30.92
N ILE A 220 12.16 -30.53 -31.99
CA ILE A 220 13.08 -30.13 -33.07
C ILE A 220 12.49 -28.95 -33.89
N GLU A 221 11.20 -28.97 -34.21
CA GLU A 221 10.53 -27.85 -34.90
C GLU A 221 10.50 -26.57 -34.06
N ALA A 222 10.19 -26.69 -32.76
CA ALA A 222 10.20 -25.54 -31.85
C ALA A 222 11.59 -24.88 -31.75
N TYR A 223 12.66 -25.67 -31.85
CA TYR A 223 14.03 -25.17 -31.87
C TYR A 223 14.37 -24.46 -33.20
N GLN A 224 13.85 -24.95 -34.32
CA GLN A 224 14.06 -24.33 -35.64
C GLN A 224 13.30 -23.01 -35.83
N ILE A 225 12.15 -22.83 -35.17
CA ILE A 225 11.38 -21.57 -35.19
C ILE A 225 12.07 -20.46 -34.36
N LYS A 226 12.93 -20.83 -33.41
CA LYS A 226 13.60 -19.88 -32.48
C LYS A 226 14.91 -19.29 -33.02
N ARG A 227 15.27 -19.58 -34.28
CA ARG A 227 16.44 -19.05 -35.00
C ARG A 227 15.98 -18.16 -36.16
#